data_AF-R4S1Y2-F1
#
_entry.id   AF-R4S1Y2-F1
#
_cell.length_a   1.000
_cell.length_b   1.000
_cell.length_c   1.000
_cell.angle_alpha   90.00
_cell.angle_beta   90.00
_cell.angle_gamma   90.00
#
_symmetry.space_group_name_H-M   'P 1'
#
loop_
_entity.id
_entity.type
_entity.pdbx_description
1 polymer ?
#
loop_
_entity_poly.entity_id
_entity_poly.type
_entity_poly.pdbx_seq_one_letter_code
_entity_poly.pdbx_strand_id
1 'polypeptide(L)' 'MSRKATPRDNAVIENFFGQMKSILFNQHPFLFQKNPSKIKKIINRFASFWNHKWILTKLNTLSPVKYFQSFR' A
#
# COMPACT_ATOMS: atom_id res chain seq x y z
N MET A 1 -2.12 7.49 18.33
CA MET A 1 -1.12 6.41 18.45
C MET A 1 -0.69 6.30 19.91
N SER A 2 -0.76 5.11 20.52
CA SER A 2 -0.61 4.92 21.99
C SER A 2 0.80 4.54 22.47
N ARG A 3 1.73 4.27 21.55
CA ARG A 3 3.14 3.97 21.88
C ARG A 3 4.05 5.14 21.51
N LYS A 4 5.09 5.37 22.31
CA LYS A 4 6.14 6.37 22.07
C LYS A 4 6.98 5.89 20.87
N ALA A 5 6.56 6.25 19.66
CA ALA A 5 7.27 5.99 18.41
C ALA A 5 7.95 7.27 17.93
N THR A 6 9.08 7.16 17.23
CA THR A 6 9.69 8.34 16.60
C THR A 6 8.93 8.65 15.30
N PRO A 7 8.91 9.93 14.84
CA PRO A 7 8.31 10.28 13.55
C PRO A 7 8.83 9.43 12.38
N ARG A 8 10.10 9.01 12.45
CA ARG A 8 10.74 8.14 11.45
C ARG A 8 10.06 6.77 11.34
N ASP A 9 9.67 6.17 12.47
CA ASP A 9 9.07 4.84 12.48
C ASP A 9 7.67 4.84 11.84
N ASN A 10 6.93 5.94 12.00
CA ASN A 10 5.58 6.07 11.47
C ASN A 10 5.55 6.50 9.99
N ALA A 11 6.55 7.27 9.54
CA ALA A 11 6.56 7.84 8.19
C ALA A 11 6.39 6.79 7.07
N VAL A 12 7.00 5.61 7.22
CA VAL A 12 6.93 4.55 6.20
C VAL A 12 5.50 4.01 6.06
N ILE A 13 4.86 3.68 7.18
CA ILE A 13 3.53 3.08 7.18
C ILE A 13 2.44 4.11 6.84
N GLU A 14 2.62 5.37 7.26
CA GLU A 14 1.75 6.48 6.89
C GLU A 14 1.80 6.76 5.39
N ASN A 15 3.00 6.79 4.80
CA ASN A 15 3.14 6.94 3.35
C ASN A 15 2.48 5.78 2.60
N PHE A 16 2.68 4.54 3.04
CA PHE A 16 2.02 3.38 2.43
C PHE A 16 0.49 3.52 2.45
N PHE A 17 -0.11 3.86 3.59
CA PHE A 17 -1.55 4.05 3.68
C PHE A 17 -2.05 5.29 2.93
N GLY A 18 -1.25 6.35 2.85
CA GLY A 18 -1.54 7.53 2.03
C GLY A 18 -1.64 7.18 0.54
N GLN A 19 -0.65 6.45 0.02
CA GLN A 19 -0.64 5.95 -1.35
C GLN A 19 -1.82 5.02 -1.63
N MET A 20 -2.08 4.05 -0.73
CA MET A 20 -3.21 3.13 -0.85
C MET A 20 -4.53 3.89 -0.99
N LYS A 21 -4.80 4.85 -0.11
CA LYS A 21 -6.04 5.65 -0.15
C LYS A 21 -6.15 6.43 -1.46
N SER A 22 -5.08 7.09 -1.90
CA SER A 22 -5.06 7.86 -3.15
C SER A 22 -5.32 6.97 -4.38
N ILE A 23 -4.60 5.83 -4.48
CA ILE A 23 -4.75 4.89 -5.59
C ILE A 23 -6.17 4.32 -5.62
N LEU A 24 -6.68 3.83 -4.49
CA LEU A 24 -8.02 3.26 -4.41
C LEU A 24 -9.11 4.28 -4.69
N PHE A 25 -8.95 5.53 -4.25
CA PHE A 25 -9.88 6.60 -4.55
C PHE A 25 -9.93 6.90 -6.06
N ASN A 26 -8.77 6.99 -6.72
CA ASN A 26 -8.71 7.26 -8.16
C ASN A 26 -9.22 6.08 -9.00
N GLN A 27 -8.86 4.84 -8.64
CA GLN A 27 -9.28 3.64 -9.38
C GLN A 27 -10.74 3.24 -9.11
N HIS A 28 -11.24 3.54 -7.92
CA HIS A 28 -12.60 3.22 -7.49
C HIS A 28 -13.25 4.41 -6.76
N PRO A 29 -13.70 5.45 -7.49
CA PRO A 29 -14.19 6.71 -6.91
C PRO A 29 -15.30 6.57 -5.87
N PHE A 30 -16.12 5.52 -6.00
CA PHE A 30 -17.25 5.24 -5.10
C PHE A 30 -16.97 4.11 -4.10
N LEU A 31 -15.72 3.64 -3.99
CA LEU A 31 -15.36 2.49 -3.14
C LEU A 31 -15.80 2.68 -1.69
N PHE A 32 -15.54 3.86 -1.14
CA PHE A 32 -15.83 4.18 0.26
C PHE A 32 -17.32 4.42 0.52
N GLN A 33 -18.15 4.45 -0.53
CA GLN A 33 -19.61 4.47 -0.43
C GLN A 33 -20.22 3.05 -0.52
N LYS A 34 -19.41 2.02 -0.79
CA LYS A 34 -19.86 0.62 -0.86
C LYS A 34 -19.92 -0.01 0.53
N ASN A 35 -20.60 -1.16 0.60
CA ASN A 35 -20.66 -1.99 1.81
C ASN A 35 -19.24 -2.27 2.37
N PRO A 36 -19.03 -2.17 3.70
CA PRO A 36 -17.77 -2.46 4.38
C PRO A 36 -17.11 -3.79 3.98
N SER A 37 -17.90 -4.82 3.66
CA SER A 37 -17.38 -6.13 3.21
C SER A 37 -16.58 -6.04 1.91
N LYS A 38 -17.04 -5.23 0.93
CA LYS A 38 -16.33 -4.99 -0.33
C LYS A 38 -15.06 -4.19 -0.12
N ILE A 39 -15.13 -3.16 0.72
CA ILE A 39 -13.96 -2.33 1.09
C ILE A 39 -12.88 -3.21 1.73
N LYS A 40 -13.25 -4.01 2.74
CA LYS A 40 -12.32 -4.94 3.42
C LYS A 40 -11.67 -5.92 2.44
N LYS A 41 -12.44 -6.46 1.49
CA LYS A 41 -11.92 -7.37 0.46
C LYS A 41 -10.89 -6.70 -0.44
N ILE A 42 -11.11 -5.45 -0.84
CA ILE A 42 -10.18 -4.69 -1.69
C ILE A 42 -8.92 -4.31 -0.92
N ILE A 43 -9.06 -3.80 0.32
CA ILE A 43 -7.91 -3.47 1.18
C ILE A 43 -7.04 -4.71 1.43
N ASN A 44 -7.64 -5.86 1.73
CA ASN A 44 -6.88 -7.10 1.94
C ASN A 44 -6.13 -7.57 0.67
N ARG A 45 -6.66 -7.28 -0.52
CA ARG A 45 -6.00 -7.59 -1.80
C ARG A 45 -4.92 -6.58 -2.15
N PHE A 46 -5.04 -5.33 -1.66
CA PHE A 46 -4.10 -4.26 -1.96
C PHE A 46 -2.67 -4.61 -1.53
N ALA A 47 -2.48 -5.20 -0.36
CA ALA A 47 -1.14 -5.58 0.12
C ALA A 47 -0.44 -6.56 -0.84
N SER A 48 -1.16 -7.60 -1.30
CA SER A 48 -0.63 -8.56 -2.28
C SER A 48 -0.34 -7.89 -3.63
N PHE A 49 -1.25 -7.04 -4.10
CA PHE A 49 -1.05 -6.26 -5.32
C PHE A 49 0.19 -5.36 -5.22
N TRP A 50 0.32 -4.60 -4.14
CA TRP A 50 1.44 -3.70 -3.90
C TRP A 50 2.77 -4.45 -3.91
N ASN A 51 2.85 -5.55 -3.15
CA ASN A 51 4.10 -6.29 -2.99
C ASN A 51 4.56 -7.02 -4.26
N HIS A 52 3.62 -7.55 -5.05
CA HIS A 52 3.96 -8.42 -6.18
C HIS A 52 3.85 -7.73 -7.54
N LYS A 53 2.93 -6.77 -7.69
CA LYS A 53 2.54 -6.20 -9.00
C LYS A 53 2.86 -4.72 -9.15
N TRP A 54 2.89 -3.95 -8.06
CA TRP A 54 3.14 -2.51 -8.14
C TRP A 54 4.60 -2.23 -8.48
N ILE A 55 4.84 -1.55 -9.59
CA ILE A 55 6.18 -1.20 -10.06
C ILE A 55 6.58 0.14 -9.47
N LEU A 56 7.76 0.19 -8.87
CA LEU A 56 8.32 1.40 -8.27
C LEU A 56 9.59 1.79 -9.03
N THR A 57 9.62 2.99 -9.59
CA THR A 57 10.79 3.52 -10.31
C THR A 57 12.03 3.55 -9.41
N LYS A 58 11.86 3.94 -8.15
CA LYS A 58 12.91 3.92 -7.12
C LYS A 58 13.46 2.51 -6.78
N LEU A 59 12.79 1.45 -7.21
CA LEU A 59 13.20 0.06 -7.01
C LEU A 59 13.72 -0.55 -8.31
N ASN A 60 14.45 0.22 -9.14
CA ASN A 60 14.90 -0.20 -10.47
C ASN A 60 13.75 -0.75 -11.34
N THR A 61 12.58 -0.13 -11.26
CA THR A 61 11.35 -0.58 -11.96
C THR A 61 10.88 -2.00 -11.61
N LEU A 62 11.23 -2.49 -10.41
CA LEU A 62 10.78 -3.76 -9.87
C LEU A 62 9.60 -3.58 -8.90
N SER A 63 8.87 -4.67 -8.66
CA SER A 63 7.95 -4.73 -7.53
C SER A 63 8.70 -4.97 -6.22
N PRO A 64 8.13 -4.58 -5.05
CA PRO A 64 8.80 -4.73 -3.76
C PRO A 64 9.40 -6.12 -3.52
N VAL A 65 8.67 -7.19 -3.84
CA VAL A 65 9.15 -8.56 -3.68
C VAL A 65 10.27 -8.89 -4.66
N LYS A 66 10.16 -8.48 -5.93
CA LYS A 66 11.21 -8.70 -6.93
C LYS A 66 12.50 -7.96 -6.55
N TYR A 67 12.38 -6.72 -6.09
CA TYR A 67 13.50 -5.95 -5.58
C TYR A 67 14.14 -6.63 -4.38
N PHE A 68 13.34 -7.13 -3.43
CA PHE A 68 13.88 -7.90 -2.30
C PHE A 68 14.62 -9.17 -2.75
N GLN A 69 14.08 -9.88 -3.75
CA GLN A 69 14.71 -11.07 -4.32
C GLN A 69 16.03 -10.77 -5.04
N SER A 70 16.23 -9.56 -5.59
CA SER A 70 17.50 -9.21 -6.25
C SER A 70 18.69 -9.03 -5.30
N PHE A 71 18.46 -9.03 -3.98
CA PHE A 71 19.53 -8.98 -2.96
C PHE A 71 19.94 -10.37 -2.45
N ARG A 72 19.31 -11.43 -2.94
CA ARG A 72 19.66 -12.83 -2.64
C ARG A 72 20.45 -13.42 -3.79
#